data_AF-V5GMC1-F1
#
_entry.id   AF-V5GMC1-F1
#
_cell.length_a   1.000
_cell.length_b   1.000
_cell.length_c   1.000
_cell.angle_alpha   90.00
_cell.angle_beta   90.00
_cell.angle_gamma   90.00
#
_symmetry.space_group_name_H-M   'P 1'
#
loop_
_entity.id
_entity.type
_entity.pdbx_description
1 polymer ?
#
loop_
_entity_poly.entity_id
_entity_poly.type
_entity_poly.pdbx_seq_one_letter_code
_entity_poly.pdbx_strand_id
1 'polypeptide(L)'
;KMFAQSKDDKKRVESILQSLGFTTGKNDTINPQAFDFETFFNFYVHLTKRAEVERVFNEIVNSKKVMTAHQFVDFLNKTQRDPRLNEILHPYADTTRAKDLIALYEPNKYNAGRGQLSFEGFLRYLLSEDNNIMAATKFDLSHDMDQSLAHYFINSSHNTYLTGHQITGKSSAEMYRQCLLAGCR
;
A
#
# COMPACT_ATOMS: atom_id res chain seq x y z
N LYS A 1 -8.86 16.06 -14.99
CA LYS A 1 -10.18 15.38 -14.99
C LYS A 1 -10.51 15.02 -13.54
N MET A 2 -11.59 15.55 -12.96
CA MET A 2 -12.01 15.20 -11.60
C MET A 2 -12.43 13.72 -11.53
N PHE A 3 -12.04 13.03 -10.45
CA PHE A 3 -12.11 11.57 -10.30
C PHE A 3 -13.50 11.01 -9.97
N ALA A 4 -14.55 11.83 -9.83
CA ALA A 4 -15.89 11.35 -9.50
C ALA A 4 -16.97 12.10 -10.31
N GLN A 5 -17.42 11.49 -11.41
CA GLN A 5 -18.59 11.96 -12.17
C GLN A 5 -19.88 11.21 -11.81
N SER A 6 -19.78 10.13 -11.02
CA SER A 6 -20.93 9.37 -10.52
C SER A 6 -21.68 10.17 -9.46
N LYS A 7 -22.94 10.49 -9.73
CA LYS A 7 -23.84 11.18 -8.80
C LYS A 7 -24.05 10.37 -7.52
N ASP A 8 -24.04 9.05 -7.63
CA ASP A 8 -24.25 8.14 -6.50
C ASP A 8 -23.00 8.04 -5.62
N ASP A 9 -21.81 8.01 -6.21
CA ASP A 9 -20.56 8.06 -5.43
C ASP A 9 -20.40 9.39 -4.69
N LYS A 10 -20.80 10.50 -5.34
CA LYS A 10 -20.83 11.81 -4.69
C LYS A 10 -21.74 11.80 -3.46
N LYS A 11 -22.98 11.31 -3.59
CA LYS A 11 -23.92 11.20 -2.45
C LYS A 11 -23.36 10.30 -1.34
N ARG A 12 -22.69 9.21 -1.71
CA ARG A 12 -22.06 8.30 -0.74
C ARG A 12 -20.97 9.01 0.06
N VAL A 13 -20.09 9.74 -0.61
CA VAL A 13 -19.05 10.55 0.05
C VAL A 13 -19.65 11.58 1.00
N GLU A 14 -20.66 12.33 0.53
CA GLU A 14 -21.36 13.34 1.35
C GLU A 14 -22.01 12.71 2.59
N SER A 15 -22.70 11.58 2.43
CA SER A 15 -23.33 10.86 3.54
C SER A 15 -22.32 10.38 4.58
N ILE A 16 -21.15 9.91 4.16
CA ILE A 16 -20.11 9.44 5.09
C ILE A 16 -19.49 10.64 5.83
N LEU A 17 -19.16 11.72 5.12
CA LEU A 17 -18.63 12.94 5.73
C LEU A 17 -19.60 13.50 6.77
N GLN A 18 -20.90 13.53 6.47
CA GLN A 18 -21.94 13.91 7.43
C GLN A 18 -21.97 12.98 8.66
N SER A 19 -21.83 11.67 8.47
CA SER A 19 -21.79 10.71 9.58
C SER A 19 -20.56 10.89 10.50
N LEU A 20 -19.48 11.48 9.97
CA LEU A 20 -18.28 11.84 10.71
C LEU A 20 -18.34 13.26 11.29
N GLY A 21 -19.46 13.97 11.15
CA GLY A 21 -19.69 15.30 11.71
C GLY A 21 -19.27 16.48 10.83
N PHE A 22 -18.94 16.25 9.54
CA PHE A 22 -18.56 17.31 8.60
C PHE A 22 -19.77 17.83 7.81
N THR A 23 -19.74 19.13 7.50
CA THR A 23 -20.72 19.74 6.59
C THR A 23 -20.31 19.49 5.13
N THR A 24 -21.30 19.29 4.27
CA THR A 24 -21.07 18.88 2.86
C THR A 24 -21.83 19.76 1.87
N GLY A 25 -21.98 21.05 2.18
CA GLY A 25 -22.46 22.04 1.24
C GLY A 25 -21.53 22.15 0.02
N LYS A 26 -22.08 22.60 -1.11
CA LYS A 26 -21.35 22.66 -2.40
C LYS A 26 -20.06 23.49 -2.32
N ASN A 27 -20.00 24.47 -1.41
CA ASN A 27 -18.87 25.38 -1.21
C ASN A 27 -18.26 25.26 0.20
N ASP A 28 -18.61 24.22 0.94
CA ASP A 28 -18.08 24.02 2.29
C ASP A 28 -16.61 23.61 2.22
N THR A 29 -15.86 23.98 3.25
CA THR A 29 -14.47 23.58 3.42
C THR A 29 -14.29 22.89 4.75
N ILE A 30 -13.43 21.88 4.78
CA ILE A 30 -13.09 21.16 6.01
C ILE A 30 -11.86 21.83 6.63
N ASN A 31 -11.94 22.14 7.91
CA ASN A 31 -10.81 22.63 8.68
C ASN A 31 -9.70 21.56 8.73
N PRO A 32 -8.47 21.84 8.23
CA PRO A 32 -7.37 20.86 8.25
C PRO A 32 -7.03 20.34 9.65
N GLN A 33 -7.16 21.17 10.69
CA GLN A 33 -6.91 20.73 12.07
C GLN A 33 -7.97 19.75 12.59
N ALA A 34 -9.18 19.75 12.01
CA ALA A 34 -10.26 18.83 12.38
C ALA A 34 -10.28 17.56 11.51
N PHE A 35 -9.39 17.44 10.53
CA PHE A 35 -9.33 16.33 9.58
C PHE A 35 -7.94 15.69 9.59
N ASP A 36 -7.60 15.13 10.74
CA ASP A 36 -6.37 14.38 10.93
C ASP A 36 -6.40 13.03 10.19
N PHE A 37 -5.26 12.33 10.24
CA PHE A 37 -5.13 11.04 9.57
C PHE A 37 -6.12 9.99 10.09
N GLU A 38 -6.41 10.00 11.39
CA GLU A 38 -7.37 9.07 12.00
C GLU A 38 -8.78 9.29 11.47
N THR A 39 -9.19 10.55 11.34
CA THR A 39 -10.46 10.92 10.74
C THR A 39 -10.52 10.51 9.26
N PHE A 40 -9.44 10.74 8.50
CA PHE A 40 -9.34 10.34 7.11
C PHE A 40 -9.38 8.81 6.93
N PHE A 41 -8.68 8.06 7.78
CA PHE A 41 -8.67 6.60 7.73
C PHE A 41 -10.06 6.03 8.04
N ASN A 42 -10.74 6.59 9.04
CA ASN A 42 -12.14 6.24 9.34
C ASN A 42 -13.06 6.52 8.14
N PHE A 43 -12.89 7.66 7.48
CA PHE A 43 -13.59 7.95 6.21
C PHE A 43 -13.28 6.90 5.14
N TYR A 44 -12.02 6.52 4.94
CA TYR A 44 -11.62 5.48 3.99
C TYR A 44 -12.30 4.13 4.26
N VAL A 45 -12.35 3.69 5.53
CA VAL A 45 -12.98 2.41 5.91
C VAL A 45 -14.47 2.41 5.57
N HIS A 46 -15.19 3.49 5.93
CA HIS A 46 -16.62 3.64 5.63
C HIS A 46 -16.89 3.76 4.13
N LEU A 47 -15.97 4.42 3.40
CA LEU A 47 -16.09 4.60 1.97
C LEU A 47 -15.86 3.30 1.22
N THR A 48 -14.86 2.52 1.59
CA THR A 48 -14.45 1.34 0.80
C THR A 48 -15.21 0.07 1.16
N LYS A 49 -15.63 -0.11 2.42
CA LYS A 49 -16.36 -1.30 2.90
C LYS A 49 -15.74 -2.62 2.36
N ARG A 50 -14.48 -2.86 2.73
CA ARG A 50 -13.60 -3.95 2.24
C ARG A 50 -14.08 -5.35 2.66
N ALA A 51 -15.22 -5.79 2.15
CA ALA A 51 -15.86 -7.07 2.49
C ALA A 51 -14.99 -8.30 2.17
N GLU A 52 -14.12 -8.19 1.18
CA GLU A 52 -13.14 -9.22 0.85
C GLU A 52 -12.06 -9.35 1.93
N VAL A 53 -11.60 -8.24 2.51
CA VAL A 53 -10.64 -8.26 3.62
C VAL A 53 -11.31 -8.76 4.89
N GLU A 54 -12.58 -8.39 5.12
CA GLU A 54 -13.36 -8.86 6.26
C GLU A 54 -13.54 -10.38 6.23
N ARG A 55 -13.76 -10.97 5.04
CA ARG A 55 -13.81 -12.41 4.86
C ARG A 55 -12.50 -13.10 5.26
N VAL A 56 -11.36 -12.61 4.75
CA VAL A 56 -10.03 -13.14 5.09
C VAL A 56 -9.77 -13.03 6.59
N PHE A 57 -10.10 -11.89 7.20
CA PHE A 57 -9.97 -11.70 8.64
C PHE A 57 -10.79 -12.74 9.41
N ASN A 58 -12.06 -12.91 9.05
CA ASN A 58 -12.99 -13.84 9.68
C ASN A 58 -12.54 -15.31 9.57
N GLU A 59 -11.94 -15.70 8.45
CA GLU A 59 -11.33 -17.02 8.24
C GLU A 59 -10.15 -17.26 9.21
N ILE A 60 -9.30 -16.26 9.42
CA ILE A 60 -8.15 -16.38 10.34
C ILE A 60 -8.61 -16.45 11.81
N VAL A 61 -9.59 -15.62 12.19
CA VAL A 61 -10.02 -15.49 13.58
C VAL A 61 -11.13 -16.46 13.98
N ASN A 62 -11.68 -17.22 13.04
CA ASN A 62 -12.83 -18.12 13.21
C ASN A 62 -14.05 -17.38 13.79
N SER A 63 -14.47 -16.30 13.13
CA SER A 63 -15.63 -15.45 13.50
C SER A 63 -15.55 -14.77 14.88
N LYS A 64 -14.37 -14.72 15.50
CA LYS A 64 -14.09 -13.86 16.65
C LYS A 64 -13.92 -12.40 16.22
N LYS A 65 -14.00 -11.47 17.17
CA LYS A 65 -13.85 -10.03 16.89
C LYS A 65 -12.39 -9.56 16.79
N VAL A 66 -11.44 -10.36 17.25
CA VAL A 66 -10.02 -10.01 17.34
C VAL A 66 -9.13 -11.18 16.95
N MET A 67 -8.02 -10.88 16.31
CA MET A 67 -6.93 -11.81 16.00
C MET A 67 -5.92 -11.80 17.13
N THR A 68 -5.52 -12.98 17.61
CA THR A 68 -4.45 -13.09 18.62
C THR A 68 -3.07 -12.97 18.00
N ALA A 69 -2.07 -12.59 18.78
CA ALA A 69 -0.67 -12.55 18.31
C ALA A 69 -0.21 -13.89 17.67
N HIS A 70 -0.65 -15.04 18.19
CA HIS A 70 -0.30 -16.35 17.62
C HIS A 70 -0.94 -16.56 16.23
N GLN A 71 -2.23 -16.22 16.07
CA GLN A 71 -2.89 -16.26 14.77
C GLN A 71 -2.23 -15.31 13.77
N PHE A 72 -1.75 -14.15 14.26
CA PHE A 72 -1.06 -13.20 13.41
C PHE A 72 0.33 -13.71 12.99
N VAL A 73 1.09 -14.36 13.89
CA VAL A 73 2.32 -15.09 13.54
C VAL A 73 2.07 -16.12 12.45
N ASP A 74 1.01 -16.93 12.61
CA ASP A 74 0.63 -17.93 11.62
C ASP A 74 0.32 -17.28 10.27
N PHE A 75 -0.45 -16.19 10.25
CA PHE A 75 -0.75 -15.44 9.04
C PHE A 75 0.51 -14.90 8.35
N LEU A 76 1.43 -14.28 9.12
CA LEU A 76 2.68 -13.73 8.58
C LEU A 76 3.55 -14.82 7.94
N ASN A 77 3.67 -15.98 8.60
CA ASN A 77 4.59 -17.02 8.18
C ASN A 77 4.01 -17.99 7.14
N LYS A 78 2.71 -18.26 7.17
CA LYS A 78 2.04 -19.22 6.28
C LYS A 78 1.41 -18.57 5.06
N THR A 79 0.93 -17.34 5.19
CA THR A 79 0.19 -16.65 4.13
C THR A 79 1.02 -15.56 3.45
N GLN A 80 1.69 -14.70 4.23
CA GLN A 80 2.39 -13.53 3.68
C GLN A 80 3.82 -13.83 3.20
N ARG A 81 4.48 -14.83 3.78
CA ARG A 81 5.87 -15.17 3.46
C ARG A 81 5.98 -15.83 2.09
N ASP A 82 6.93 -15.37 1.27
CA ASP A 82 7.35 -16.10 0.08
C ASP A 82 8.10 -17.39 0.48
N PRO A 83 7.58 -18.58 0.13
CA PRO A 83 8.16 -19.87 0.55
C PRO A 83 9.54 -20.14 -0.05
N ARG A 84 9.99 -19.36 -1.04
CA ARG A 84 11.32 -19.49 -1.65
C ARG A 84 12.43 -18.80 -0.86
N LEU A 85 12.07 -17.97 0.12
CA LEU A 85 13.05 -17.21 0.91
C LEU A 85 13.75 -18.10 1.94
N ASN A 86 15.08 -18.02 1.96
CA ASN A 86 15.90 -18.74 2.93
C ASN A 86 15.57 -18.32 4.38
N GLU A 87 15.38 -19.31 5.26
CA GLU A 87 14.94 -19.10 6.64
C GLU A 87 16.00 -18.46 7.55
N ILE A 88 17.29 -18.58 7.21
CA ILE A 88 18.37 -17.96 7.97
C ILE A 88 18.51 -16.48 7.62
N LEU A 89 18.48 -16.17 6.31
CA LEU A 89 18.57 -14.78 5.83
C LEU A 89 17.29 -13.99 6.06
N HIS A 90 16.14 -14.68 6.05
CA HIS A 90 14.83 -14.11 6.30
C HIS A 90 14.15 -14.94 7.39
N PRO A 91 14.39 -14.66 8.68
CA PRO A 91 13.81 -15.43 9.77
C PRO A 91 12.28 -15.35 9.77
N TYR A 92 11.65 -16.39 10.33
CA TYR A 92 10.21 -16.38 10.57
C TYR A 92 9.84 -15.29 11.58
N ALA A 93 8.65 -14.70 11.41
CA ALA A 93 8.10 -13.81 12.41
C ALA A 93 7.80 -14.62 13.69
N ASP A 94 8.16 -14.08 14.83
CA ASP A 94 7.85 -14.64 16.13
C ASP A 94 6.75 -13.84 16.83
N THR A 95 6.40 -14.28 18.05
CA THR A 95 5.35 -13.61 18.83
C THR A 95 5.77 -12.20 19.24
N THR A 96 7.07 -11.93 19.38
CA THR A 96 7.59 -10.59 19.71
C THR A 96 7.32 -9.64 18.55
N ARG A 97 7.75 -10.03 17.34
CA ARG A 97 7.52 -9.25 16.12
C ARG A 97 6.03 -9.01 15.86
N ALA A 98 5.19 -10.02 16.06
CA ALA A 98 3.75 -9.87 15.93
C ALA A 98 3.18 -8.87 16.93
N LYS A 99 3.63 -8.86 18.20
CA LYS A 99 3.21 -7.88 19.20
C LYS A 99 3.67 -6.47 18.86
N ASP A 100 4.86 -6.30 18.31
CA ASP A 100 5.37 -4.99 17.89
C ASP A 100 4.52 -4.40 16.77
N LEU A 101 4.19 -5.22 15.76
CA LEU A 101 3.28 -4.83 14.68
C LEU A 101 1.88 -4.50 15.20
N ILE A 102 1.36 -5.29 16.15
CA ILE A 102 0.06 -5.02 16.78
C ILE A 102 0.11 -3.69 17.54
N ALA A 103 1.18 -3.41 18.29
CA ALA A 103 1.32 -2.15 19.02
C ALA A 103 1.37 -0.92 18.08
N LEU A 104 1.92 -1.11 16.87
CA LEU A 104 2.02 -0.06 15.85
C LEU A 104 0.68 0.19 15.13
N TYR A 105 -0.04 -0.87 14.76
CA TYR A 105 -1.21 -0.76 13.88
C TYR A 105 -2.56 -0.83 14.58
N GLU A 106 -2.65 -1.40 15.79
CA GLU A 106 -3.92 -1.47 16.51
C GLU A 106 -4.29 -0.08 17.10
N PRO A 107 -5.41 0.52 16.66
CA PRO A 107 -5.83 1.82 17.18
C PRO A 107 -6.27 1.74 18.65
N ASN A 108 -6.90 0.63 19.06
CA ASN A 108 -7.36 0.46 20.43
C ASN A 108 -6.22 -0.02 21.35
N LYS A 109 -5.73 0.88 22.21
CA LYS A 109 -4.62 0.59 23.14
C LYS A 109 -4.90 -0.55 24.13
N TYR A 110 -6.16 -0.82 24.46
CA TYR A 110 -6.52 -1.96 25.30
C TYR A 110 -6.27 -3.29 24.58
N ASN A 111 -6.68 -3.38 23.30
CA ASN A 111 -6.44 -4.57 22.48
C ASN A 111 -4.93 -4.74 22.23
N ALA A 112 -4.23 -3.64 21.91
CA ALA A 112 -2.80 -3.63 21.68
C ALA A 112 -2.02 -4.16 22.89
N GLY A 113 -2.35 -3.70 24.09
CA GLY A 113 -1.73 -4.16 25.34
C GLY A 113 -1.95 -5.65 25.64
N ARG A 114 -2.99 -6.26 25.05
CA ARG A 114 -3.28 -7.69 25.16
C ARG A 114 -2.71 -8.52 24.00
N GLY A 115 -1.99 -7.89 23.05
CA GLY A 115 -1.52 -8.55 21.83
C GLY A 115 -2.67 -9.04 20.96
N GLN A 116 -3.73 -8.24 20.86
CA GLN A 116 -4.92 -8.50 20.05
C GLN A 116 -5.04 -7.45 18.95
N LEU A 117 -5.35 -7.91 17.74
CA LEU A 117 -5.51 -7.08 16.55
C LEU A 117 -6.98 -7.10 16.11
N SER A 118 -7.59 -5.93 16.01
CA SER A 118 -8.94 -5.76 15.46
C SER A 118 -8.92 -5.87 13.94
N PHE A 119 -10.11 -5.94 13.33
CA PHE A 119 -10.23 -5.84 11.87
C PHE A 119 -9.62 -4.54 11.32
N GLU A 120 -9.82 -3.42 12.03
CA GLU A 120 -9.25 -2.14 11.63
C GLU A 120 -7.73 -2.15 11.70
N GLY A 121 -7.14 -2.68 12.79
CA GLY A 121 -5.70 -2.85 12.92
C GLY A 121 -5.12 -3.78 11.85
N PHE A 122 -5.84 -4.85 11.50
CA PHE A 122 -5.46 -5.75 10.41
C PHE A 122 -5.48 -5.04 9.05
N LEU A 123 -6.50 -4.23 8.78
CA LEU A 123 -6.58 -3.43 7.56
C LEU A 123 -5.46 -2.38 7.50
N ARG A 124 -5.13 -1.73 8.62
CA ARG A 124 -3.97 -0.82 8.73
C ARG A 124 -2.67 -1.53 8.39
N TYR A 125 -2.45 -2.73 8.94
CA TYR A 125 -1.29 -3.56 8.60
C TYR A 125 -1.24 -3.89 7.10
N LEU A 126 -2.34 -4.35 6.50
CA LEU A 126 -2.36 -4.73 5.08
C LEU A 126 -2.05 -3.58 4.13
N LEU A 127 -2.39 -2.35 4.52
CA LEU A 127 -2.14 -1.12 3.76
C LEU A 127 -0.81 -0.44 4.12
N SER A 128 -0.05 -1.01 5.05
CA SER A 128 1.19 -0.43 5.54
C SER A 128 2.41 -0.83 4.71
N GLU A 129 3.51 -0.10 4.92
CA GLU A 129 4.82 -0.43 4.34
C GLU A 129 5.37 -1.79 4.81
N ASP A 130 4.98 -2.26 6.00
CA ASP A 130 5.35 -3.59 6.50
C ASP A 130 4.71 -4.75 5.71
N ASN A 131 3.72 -4.44 4.85
CA ASN A 131 3.06 -5.41 3.97
C ASN A 131 3.17 -5.01 2.48
N ASN A 132 4.26 -4.34 2.11
CA ASN A 132 4.52 -3.98 0.71
C ASN A 132 4.71 -5.24 -0.15
N ILE A 133 4.16 -5.22 -1.36
CA ILE A 133 4.25 -6.34 -2.32
C ILE A 133 5.68 -6.60 -2.80
N MET A 134 6.51 -5.55 -2.83
CA MET A 134 7.91 -5.65 -3.24
C MET A 134 8.83 -5.47 -2.02
N ALA A 135 9.82 -6.35 -1.88
CA ALA A 135 10.85 -6.21 -0.87
C ALA A 135 11.71 -4.96 -1.14
N ALA A 136 12.01 -4.20 -0.09
CA ALA A 136 12.79 -2.96 -0.17
C ALA A 136 14.14 -3.15 -0.90
N THR A 137 14.79 -4.31 -0.73
CA THR A 137 16.08 -4.64 -1.36
C THR A 137 16.02 -4.69 -2.90
N LYS A 138 14.83 -4.86 -3.49
CA LYS A 138 14.64 -4.84 -4.94
C LYS A 138 14.64 -3.43 -5.54
N PHE A 139 14.46 -2.41 -4.71
CA PHE A 139 14.58 -1.02 -5.14
C PHE A 139 16.01 -0.49 -4.99
N ASP A 140 16.87 -1.22 -4.28
CA ASP A 140 18.28 -0.87 -4.10
C ASP A 140 19.15 -1.40 -5.25
N LEU A 141 20.30 -0.77 -5.47
CA LEU A 141 21.31 -1.21 -6.42
C LEU A 141 22.09 -2.40 -5.82
N SER A 142 21.40 -3.55 -5.78
CA SER A 142 21.86 -4.75 -5.07
C SER A 142 22.46 -5.83 -5.97
N HIS A 143 22.46 -5.63 -7.29
CA HIS A 143 23.12 -6.53 -8.22
C HIS A 143 24.63 -6.26 -8.27
N ASP A 144 25.41 -7.31 -8.53
CA ASP A 144 26.84 -7.19 -8.81
C ASP A 144 27.05 -6.36 -10.08
N MET A 145 27.75 -5.23 -9.97
CA MET A 145 28.01 -4.28 -11.06
C MET A 145 29.46 -4.35 -11.59
N ASP A 146 30.25 -5.35 -11.15
CA ASP A 146 31.66 -5.50 -11.52
C ASP A 146 31.90 -6.56 -12.62
N GLN A 147 30.84 -7.15 -13.18
CA GLN A 147 30.93 -8.10 -14.28
C GLN A 147 31.19 -7.40 -15.63
N SER A 148 31.53 -8.18 -16.66
CA SER A 148 31.64 -7.66 -18.03
C SER A 148 30.31 -7.10 -18.54
N LEU A 149 30.35 -6.06 -19.39
CA LEU A 149 29.15 -5.40 -19.93
C LEU A 149 28.16 -6.35 -20.60
N ALA A 150 28.66 -7.42 -21.24
CA ALA A 150 27.85 -8.41 -21.92
C ALA A 150 26.96 -9.25 -20.97
N HIS A 151 27.17 -9.18 -19.65
CA HIS A 151 26.38 -9.90 -18.65
C HIS A 151 25.13 -9.14 -18.20
N TYR A 152 24.94 -7.90 -18.68
CA TYR A 152 23.84 -7.04 -18.26
C TYR A 152 22.85 -6.80 -19.39
N PHE A 153 21.56 -6.79 -19.04
CA PHE A 153 20.55 -6.17 -19.89
C PHE A 153 20.64 -4.66 -19.73
N ILE A 154 20.77 -3.95 -20.86
CA ILE A 154 20.89 -2.50 -20.90
C ILE A 154 19.59 -1.93 -21.45
N ASN A 155 19.00 -0.99 -20.71
CA ASN A 155 17.80 -0.28 -21.15
C ASN A 155 18.15 0.67 -22.29
N SER A 156 17.81 0.31 -23.54
CA SER A 156 18.23 1.04 -24.73
C SER A 156 17.05 1.64 -25.49
N SER A 157 17.30 2.76 -26.19
CA SER A 157 16.33 3.46 -27.01
C SER A 157 16.75 3.43 -28.48
N HIS A 158 15.77 3.31 -29.38
CA HIS A 158 15.96 3.39 -30.83
C HIS A 158 15.23 4.61 -31.37
N ASN A 159 15.88 5.38 -32.25
CA ASN A 159 15.37 6.63 -32.80
C ASN A 159 14.87 7.61 -31.71
N THR A 160 15.68 7.81 -30.65
CA THR A 160 15.33 8.58 -29.44
C THR A 160 14.80 9.98 -29.72
N TYR A 161 15.22 10.61 -30.82
CA TYR A 161 14.75 11.95 -31.19
C TYR A 161 13.27 12.01 -31.58
N LEU A 162 12.65 10.91 -32.00
CA LEU A 162 11.27 10.89 -32.51
C LEU A 162 10.26 10.95 -31.36
N THR A 163 9.32 11.89 -31.44
CA THR A 163 8.22 12.02 -30.46
C THR A 163 6.92 11.36 -30.93
N GLY A 164 6.93 10.65 -32.06
CA GLY A 164 5.72 10.14 -32.71
C GLY A 164 6.03 9.21 -33.89
N HIS A 165 5.22 9.32 -34.95
CA HIS A 165 5.31 8.42 -36.12
C HIS A 165 6.70 8.39 -36.77
N GLN A 166 7.14 7.22 -37.26
CA GLN A 166 8.49 7.03 -37.81
C GLN A 166 8.78 7.89 -39.05
N ILE A 167 7.76 8.19 -39.86
CA ILE A 167 7.91 8.91 -41.13
C ILE A 167 7.51 10.38 -41.00
N THR A 168 6.46 10.66 -40.23
CA THR A 168 5.80 11.98 -40.18
C THR A 168 5.88 12.64 -38.81
N GLY A 169 6.52 11.96 -37.85
CA GLY A 169 6.70 12.45 -36.49
C GLY A 169 7.71 13.58 -36.41
N LYS A 170 7.58 14.39 -35.37
CA LYS A 170 8.53 15.46 -35.07
C LYS A 170 9.75 14.89 -34.35
N SER A 171 10.87 15.58 -34.53
CA SER A 171 12.11 15.34 -33.79
C SER A 171 12.21 16.33 -32.63
N SER A 172 12.69 15.90 -31.47
CA SER A 172 12.90 16.77 -30.31
C SER A 172 14.16 16.40 -29.55
N ALA A 173 14.99 17.41 -29.25
CA ALA A 173 16.14 17.25 -28.36
C ALA A 173 15.71 16.93 -26.91
N GLU A 174 14.51 17.34 -26.50
CA GLU A 174 13.97 17.05 -25.17
C GLU A 174 13.82 15.55 -24.93
N MET A 175 13.58 14.76 -26.00
CA MET A 175 13.41 13.32 -25.84
C MET A 175 14.67 12.62 -25.35
N TYR A 176 15.85 13.11 -25.70
CA TYR A 176 17.09 12.58 -25.14
C TYR A 176 17.15 12.79 -23.62
N ARG A 177 16.73 13.97 -23.12
CA ARG A 177 16.68 14.23 -21.67
C ARG A 177 15.71 13.28 -20.97
N GLN A 178 14.50 13.14 -21.53
CA GLN A 178 13.46 12.28 -20.94
C GLN A 178 13.87 10.80 -20.93
N CYS A 179 14.45 10.29 -22.02
CA CYS A 179 14.94 8.91 -22.05
C CYS A 179 16.05 8.67 -21.02
N LEU A 180 17.02 9.59 -20.89
CA LEU A 180 18.09 9.47 -19.91
C LEU A 180 17.57 9.53 -18.47
N LEU A 181 16.61 10.42 -18.17
CA LEU A 181 15.95 10.52 -16.85
C LEU A 181 15.13 9.28 -16.50
N ALA A 182 14.51 8.63 -17.49
CA ALA A 182 13.80 7.37 -17.32
C ALA A 182 14.74 6.16 -17.11
N GLY A 183 16.06 6.38 -17.10
CA GLY A 183 17.06 5.32 -16.86
C GLY A 183 17.53 4.59 -18.12
N CYS A 184 17.22 5.07 -19.32
CA CYS A 184 17.86 4.55 -20.55
C CYS A 184 19.36 4.85 -20.50
N ARG A 185 20.19 3.89 -20.92
CA ARG A 185 21.66 3.93 -20.99
C ARG A 185 22.09 3.66 -22.43
#